data_AF-A0A1V2LT84-F1
#
_entry.id   AF-A0A1V2LT84-F1
#
_cell.length_a   1.000
_cell.length_b   1.000
_cell.length_c   1.000
_cell.angle_alpha   90.00
_cell.angle_beta   90.00
_cell.angle_gamma   90.00
#
_symmetry.space_group_name_H-M   'P 1'
#
loop_
_entity.id
_entity.type
_entity.pdbx_description
1 polymer ?
#
loop_
_entity_poly.entity_id
_entity_poly.type
_entity_poly.pdbx_seq_one_letter_code
_entity_poly.pdbx_strand_id
1 'polypeptide(L)'
;MADLKQYPVMLQSKSFHFVCSPRRCISLIEELHEISEDLGIVVSSPVIAWEPIPDCCSPRNLQETLDILGNIDIFTPNAAEAAMFYGEDEPVDKPNCERIASSFLKYMTKPDSGIVLRCGPLGCVVVTKNNPKPMWFPAYHKGEAKIIDPTGCGNTFVGAFATEFVKSRKNFKLAAVKATIAAGLCLEQHGLPKLTVGDNGEDLWNGEAFDTMLKKYYIENPNLA
;
A
#
# COMPACT_ATOMS: atom_id res chain seq x y z
N MET A 1 -8.46 -1.79 -20.13
CA MET A 1 -7.06 -2.21 -19.90
C MET A 1 -6.40 -2.64 -21.22
N ALA A 2 -6.00 -1.69 -22.08
CA ALA A 2 -5.48 -2.01 -23.42
C ALA A 2 -4.16 -2.81 -23.36
N ASP A 3 -3.28 -2.47 -22.42
CA ASP A 3 -1.98 -3.13 -22.26
C ASP A 3 -2.12 -4.61 -21.90
N LEU A 4 -3.13 -5.01 -21.14
CA LEU A 4 -3.34 -6.43 -20.80
C LEU A 4 -3.80 -7.26 -22.00
N LYS A 5 -4.56 -6.65 -22.92
CA LYS A 5 -4.94 -7.28 -24.20
C LYS A 5 -3.74 -7.35 -25.15
N GLN A 6 -2.91 -6.32 -25.17
CA GLN A 6 -1.71 -6.25 -26.00
C GLN A 6 -0.58 -7.14 -25.48
N TYR A 7 -0.47 -7.29 -24.16
CA TYR A 7 0.57 -8.05 -23.47
C TYR A 7 -0.04 -9.04 -22.45
N PRO A 8 -0.62 -10.17 -22.92
CA PRO A 8 -1.30 -11.14 -22.05
C PRO A 8 -0.45 -11.71 -20.92
N VAL A 9 0.89 -11.68 -21.04
CA VAL A 9 1.80 -12.10 -19.95
C VAL A 9 1.56 -11.31 -18.66
N MET A 10 1.09 -10.06 -18.76
CA MET A 10 0.78 -9.23 -17.61
C MET A 10 -0.40 -9.75 -16.78
N LEU A 11 -1.27 -10.60 -17.34
CA LEU A 11 -2.35 -11.26 -16.60
C LEU A 11 -1.82 -12.25 -15.55
N GLN A 12 -0.57 -12.70 -15.69
CA GLN A 12 0.08 -13.56 -14.70
C GLN A 12 0.66 -12.77 -13.52
N SER A 13 0.46 -11.45 -13.49
CA SER A 13 0.86 -10.61 -12.35
C SER A 13 0.18 -11.08 -11.08
N LYS A 14 0.97 -11.25 -10.02
CA LYS A 14 0.48 -11.74 -8.72
C LYS A 14 -0.18 -10.65 -7.88
N SER A 15 -0.05 -9.39 -8.29
CA SER A 15 -0.67 -8.24 -7.63
C SER A 15 -0.97 -7.13 -8.62
N PHE A 16 -2.05 -6.40 -8.38
CA PHE A 16 -2.39 -5.17 -9.08
C PHE A 16 -2.57 -4.05 -8.05
N HIS A 17 -2.04 -2.87 -8.39
CA HIS A 17 -2.23 -1.64 -7.63
C HIS A 17 -3.14 -0.71 -8.43
N PHE A 18 -4.31 -0.39 -7.89
CA PHE A 18 -5.29 0.49 -8.51
C PHE A 18 -5.37 1.83 -7.78
N VAL A 19 -5.20 2.90 -8.56
CA VAL A 19 -5.33 4.30 -8.12
C VAL A 19 -6.48 4.91 -8.90
N CYS A 20 -7.69 4.87 -8.33
CA CYS A 20 -8.88 5.26 -9.08
C CYS A 20 -10.10 5.48 -8.18
N SER A 21 -11.22 5.92 -8.78
CA SER A 21 -12.50 5.99 -8.09
C SER A 21 -13.01 4.59 -7.69
N PRO A 22 -13.89 4.49 -6.68
CA PRO A 22 -14.51 3.23 -6.29
C PRO A 22 -15.15 2.47 -7.47
N ARG A 23 -15.94 3.18 -8.30
CA ARG A 23 -16.53 2.60 -9.53
C ARG A 23 -15.49 2.01 -10.46
N ARG A 24 -14.42 2.77 -10.70
CA ARG A 24 -13.38 2.32 -11.63
C ARG A 24 -12.64 1.11 -11.08
N CYS A 25 -12.46 1.00 -9.76
CA CYS A 25 -11.86 -0.16 -9.13
C CYS A 25 -12.66 -1.43 -9.43
N ILE A 26 -13.98 -1.40 -9.30
CA ILE A 26 -14.84 -2.55 -9.67
C ILE A 26 -14.67 -2.88 -11.16
N SER A 27 -14.82 -1.89 -12.04
CA SER A 27 -14.72 -2.11 -13.48
C SER A 27 -13.35 -2.69 -13.88
N LEU A 28 -12.26 -2.33 -13.21
CA LEU A 28 -10.94 -2.91 -13.46
C LEU A 28 -10.86 -4.38 -13.03
N ILE A 29 -11.51 -4.75 -11.92
CA ILE A 29 -11.57 -6.15 -11.47
C ILE A 29 -12.41 -6.98 -12.45
N GLU A 30 -13.54 -6.45 -12.92
CA GLU A 30 -14.39 -7.09 -13.92
C GLU A 30 -13.65 -7.24 -15.25
N GLU A 31 -13.01 -6.17 -15.76
CA GLU A 31 -12.18 -6.20 -16.97
C GLU A 31 -11.05 -7.24 -16.87
N LEU A 32 -10.42 -7.40 -15.69
CA LEU A 32 -9.39 -8.43 -15.48
C LEU A 32 -9.95 -9.85 -15.66
N HIS A 33 -11.14 -10.11 -15.10
CA HIS A 33 -11.80 -11.41 -15.24
C HIS A 33 -12.24 -11.66 -16.68
N GLU A 34 -12.86 -10.68 -17.33
CA GLU A 34 -13.30 -10.78 -18.73
C GLU A 34 -12.12 -11.08 -19.68
N ILE A 35 -11.02 -10.35 -19.55
CA ILE A 35 -9.83 -10.56 -20.40
C ILE A 35 -9.20 -11.94 -20.12
N SER A 36 -9.20 -12.39 -18.86
CA SER A 36 -8.72 -13.71 -18.48
C SER A 36 -9.54 -14.83 -19.14
N GLU A 37 -10.86 -14.70 -19.11
CA GLU A 37 -11.80 -15.64 -19.72
C GLU A 37 -11.68 -15.65 -21.25
N ASP A 38 -11.68 -14.48 -21.88
CA ASP A 38 -11.57 -14.30 -23.33
C ASP A 38 -10.30 -14.96 -23.92
N LEU A 39 -9.19 -14.89 -23.18
CA LEU A 39 -7.90 -15.45 -23.60
C LEU A 39 -7.67 -16.89 -23.12
N GLY A 40 -8.60 -17.47 -22.33
CA GLY A 40 -8.44 -18.80 -21.74
C GLY A 40 -7.23 -18.92 -20.80
N ILE A 41 -6.78 -17.81 -20.21
CA ILE A 41 -5.64 -17.78 -19.30
C ILE A 41 -6.18 -17.91 -17.89
N VAL A 42 -5.78 -18.97 -17.16
CA VAL A 42 -6.12 -19.10 -15.75
C VAL A 42 -5.33 -18.06 -14.94
N VAL A 43 -6.01 -16.99 -14.54
CA VAL A 43 -5.43 -15.98 -13.65
C VAL A 43 -5.51 -16.50 -12.21
N SER A 44 -4.36 -16.64 -11.57
CA SER A 44 -4.30 -16.85 -10.11
C SER A 44 -4.94 -15.65 -9.44
N SER A 45 -5.84 -15.84 -8.47
CA SER A 45 -6.49 -14.75 -7.70
C SER A 45 -5.43 -13.75 -7.21
N PRO A 46 -5.26 -12.60 -7.89
CA PRO A 46 -4.13 -11.72 -7.65
C PRO A 46 -4.46 -10.84 -6.44
N VAL A 47 -3.43 -10.40 -5.74
CA VAL A 47 -3.60 -9.42 -4.65
C VAL A 47 -4.04 -8.09 -5.27
N ILE A 48 -5.21 -7.59 -4.87
CA ILE A 48 -5.66 -6.25 -5.28
C ILE A 48 -5.41 -5.26 -4.15
N ALA A 49 -4.49 -4.33 -4.38
CA ALA A 49 -4.30 -3.15 -3.55
C ALA A 49 -4.99 -1.95 -4.20
N TRP A 50 -5.83 -1.25 -3.46
CA TRP A 50 -6.56 -0.10 -3.95
C TRP A 50 -6.35 1.13 -3.05
N GLU A 51 -6.02 2.25 -3.68
CA GLU A 51 -6.09 3.58 -3.07
C GLU A 51 -7.08 4.46 -3.85
N PRO A 52 -7.89 5.27 -3.13
CA PRO A 52 -8.82 6.19 -3.76
C PRO A 52 -8.06 7.40 -4.32
N ILE A 53 -8.61 8.02 -5.36
CA ILE A 53 -8.14 9.36 -5.77
C ILE A 53 -8.74 10.44 -4.85
N PRO A 54 -8.02 11.54 -4.57
CA PRO A 54 -8.49 12.60 -3.66
C PRO A 54 -9.89 13.13 -4.00
N ASP A 55 -10.20 13.34 -5.28
CA ASP A 55 -11.50 13.84 -5.76
C ASP A 55 -12.70 12.96 -5.37
N CYS A 56 -12.44 11.68 -5.09
CA CYS A 56 -13.48 10.73 -4.68
C CYS A 56 -13.65 10.67 -3.16
N CYS A 57 -12.75 11.23 -2.37
CA CYS A 57 -12.78 11.15 -0.91
C CYS A 57 -13.74 12.20 -0.35
N SER A 58 -15.00 11.81 -0.15
CA SER A 58 -16.02 12.65 0.46
C SER A 58 -17.17 11.80 1.02
N PRO A 59 -18.02 12.34 1.90
CA PRO A 59 -19.17 11.59 2.43
C PRO A 59 -20.13 11.09 1.34
N ARG A 60 -20.16 11.75 0.18
CA ARG A 60 -21.01 11.36 -0.96
C ARG A 60 -20.63 10.00 -1.54
N ASN A 61 -19.35 9.64 -1.48
CA ASN A 61 -18.82 8.40 -2.07
C ASN A 61 -18.47 7.34 -1.01
N LEU A 62 -18.76 7.60 0.28
CA LEU A 62 -18.46 6.66 1.35
C LEU A 62 -19.16 5.32 1.09
N GLN A 63 -20.48 5.30 0.86
CA GLN A 63 -21.20 4.04 0.68
C GLN A 63 -20.62 3.21 -0.48
N GLU A 64 -20.38 3.86 -1.61
CA GLU A 64 -19.78 3.20 -2.77
C GLU A 64 -18.36 2.67 -2.47
N THR A 65 -17.58 3.41 -1.69
CA THR A 65 -16.27 2.93 -1.20
C THR A 65 -16.42 1.68 -0.36
N LEU A 66 -17.37 1.67 0.59
CA LEU A 66 -17.62 0.54 1.48
C LEU A 66 -18.06 -0.71 0.72
N ASP A 67 -18.88 -0.55 -0.32
CA ASP A 67 -19.41 -1.65 -1.12
C ASP A 67 -18.31 -2.42 -1.87
N ILE A 68 -17.20 -1.76 -2.21
CA ILE A 68 -16.11 -2.40 -2.97
C ILE A 68 -15.05 -3.06 -2.10
N LEU A 69 -14.98 -2.74 -0.82
CA LEU A 69 -13.95 -3.25 0.09
C LEU A 69 -13.94 -4.79 0.20
N GLY A 70 -15.09 -5.42 -0.07
CA GLY A 70 -15.18 -6.89 -0.13
C GLY A 70 -14.49 -7.54 -1.35
N ASN A 71 -14.16 -6.75 -2.39
CA ASN A 71 -13.59 -7.24 -3.65
C ASN A 71 -12.07 -7.09 -3.72
N ILE A 72 -11.46 -6.45 -2.72
CA ILE A 72 -10.01 -6.15 -2.68
C ILE A 72 -9.32 -6.82 -1.48
N ASP A 73 -7.99 -6.86 -1.51
CA ASP A 73 -7.17 -7.45 -0.46
C ASP A 73 -6.60 -6.37 0.46
N ILE A 74 -6.19 -5.23 -0.09
CA ILE A 74 -5.55 -4.14 0.64
C ILE A 74 -6.25 -2.82 0.30
N PHE A 75 -6.90 -2.20 1.29
CA PHE A 75 -7.34 -0.80 1.17
C PHE A 75 -6.25 0.10 1.77
N THR A 76 -5.68 1.01 0.97
CA THR A 76 -4.50 1.78 1.38
C THR A 76 -4.61 3.30 1.16
N PRO A 77 -5.67 3.97 1.67
CA PRO A 77 -5.76 5.42 1.61
C PRO A 77 -4.67 6.07 2.48
N ASN A 78 -4.41 7.35 2.24
CA ASN A 78 -3.75 8.18 3.25
C ASN A 78 -4.76 8.65 4.32
N ALA A 79 -4.23 9.20 5.42
CA ALA A 79 -5.00 9.66 6.57
C ALA A 79 -6.06 10.71 6.20
N ALA A 80 -5.70 11.71 5.39
CA ALA A 80 -6.63 12.73 4.91
C ALA A 80 -7.76 12.13 4.05
N GLU A 81 -7.42 11.29 3.07
CA GLU A 81 -8.39 10.58 2.22
C GLU A 81 -9.39 9.78 3.03
N ALA A 82 -8.90 9.01 4.00
CA ALA A 82 -9.73 8.18 4.86
C ALA A 82 -10.67 9.01 5.76
N ALA A 83 -10.19 10.14 6.30
CA ALA A 83 -10.98 11.05 7.11
C ALA A 83 -12.06 11.79 6.31
N MET A 84 -11.72 12.22 5.09
CA MET A 84 -12.64 12.94 4.20
C MET A 84 -13.89 12.12 3.86
N PHE A 85 -13.81 10.79 3.79
CA PHE A 85 -15.01 9.95 3.62
C PHE A 85 -16.02 10.09 4.76
N TYR A 86 -15.58 10.43 5.96
CA TYR A 86 -16.44 10.69 7.12
C TYR A 86 -16.73 12.18 7.33
N GLY A 87 -16.20 13.05 6.46
CA GLY A 87 -16.32 14.51 6.60
C GLY A 87 -15.52 15.05 7.78
N GLU A 88 -14.45 14.36 8.15
CA GLU A 88 -13.56 14.71 9.26
C GLU A 88 -12.24 15.28 8.72
N ASP A 89 -11.54 16.05 9.55
CA ASP A 89 -10.18 16.54 9.26
C ASP A 89 -9.15 15.41 9.33
N GLU A 90 -8.00 15.59 8.66
CA GLU A 90 -6.91 14.63 8.70
C GLU A 90 -6.47 14.34 10.15
N PRO A 91 -6.43 13.07 10.58
CA PRO A 91 -5.99 12.71 11.92
C PRO A 91 -4.48 12.93 12.06
N VAL A 92 -4.09 13.69 13.09
CA VAL A 92 -2.69 13.99 13.41
C VAL A 92 -2.12 13.12 14.54
N ASP A 93 -2.94 12.24 15.11
CA ASP A 93 -2.59 11.37 16.22
C ASP A 93 -2.98 9.91 15.98
N LYS A 94 -2.27 9.01 16.68
CA LYS A 94 -2.46 7.57 16.52
C LYS A 94 -3.89 7.10 16.86
N PRO A 95 -4.51 7.50 17.99
CA PRO A 95 -5.88 7.08 18.30
C PRO A 95 -6.90 7.39 17.20
N ASN A 96 -6.83 8.58 16.59
CA ASN A 96 -7.74 8.95 15.52
C ASN A 96 -7.46 8.19 14.21
N CYS A 97 -6.19 7.97 13.86
CA CYS A 97 -5.82 7.10 12.74
C CYS A 97 -6.33 5.66 12.95
N GLU A 98 -6.19 5.10 14.16
CA GLU A 98 -6.68 3.76 14.52
C GLU A 98 -8.20 3.66 14.38
N ARG A 99 -8.94 4.67 14.88
CA ARG A 99 -10.40 4.75 14.76
C ARG A 99 -10.84 4.76 13.30
N ILE A 100 -10.24 5.63 12.49
CA ILE A 100 -10.58 5.76 11.06
C ILE A 100 -10.24 4.46 10.32
N ALA A 101 -9.05 3.89 10.51
CA ALA A 101 -8.68 2.61 9.87
C ALA A 101 -9.66 1.48 10.25
N SER A 102 -10.02 1.38 11.53
CA SER A 102 -10.92 0.33 12.04
C SER A 102 -12.35 0.47 11.51
N SER A 103 -12.79 1.68 11.17
CA SER A 103 -14.14 1.93 10.64
C SER A 103 -14.42 1.19 9.32
N PHE A 104 -13.38 1.00 8.50
CA PHE A 104 -13.46 0.31 7.20
C PHE A 104 -13.32 -1.22 7.32
N LEU A 105 -12.70 -1.71 8.40
CA LEU A 105 -12.30 -3.11 8.51
C LEU A 105 -13.46 -4.11 8.36
N LYS A 106 -14.64 -3.77 8.90
CA LYS A 106 -15.82 -4.65 8.85
C LYS A 106 -16.33 -4.93 7.42
N TYR A 107 -15.96 -4.10 6.46
CA TYR A 107 -16.33 -4.25 5.04
C TYR A 107 -15.30 -5.05 4.25
N MET A 108 -14.12 -5.34 4.83
CA MET A 108 -13.12 -6.21 4.24
C MET A 108 -13.56 -7.68 4.42
N THR A 109 -14.08 -8.29 3.36
CA THR A 109 -14.69 -9.64 3.46
C THR A 109 -13.72 -10.77 3.16
N LYS A 110 -12.64 -10.56 2.39
CA LYS A 110 -11.66 -11.61 2.06
C LYS A 110 -10.85 -12.09 3.28
N PRO A 111 -10.45 -13.38 3.36
CA PRO A 111 -9.74 -13.93 4.52
C PRO A 111 -8.44 -13.22 4.90
N ASP A 112 -7.63 -12.84 3.92
CA ASP A 112 -6.30 -12.23 4.14
C ASP A 112 -6.28 -10.75 3.76
N SER A 113 -7.34 -10.04 4.13
CA SER A 113 -7.51 -8.63 3.78
C SER A 113 -7.33 -7.69 4.97
N GLY A 114 -7.00 -6.43 4.66
CA GLY A 114 -6.76 -5.43 5.68
C GLY A 114 -6.72 -4.00 5.14
N ILE A 115 -6.73 -3.09 6.09
CA ILE A 115 -6.58 -1.66 5.90
C ILE A 115 -5.13 -1.31 6.22
N VAL A 116 -4.48 -0.60 5.31
CA VAL A 116 -3.12 -0.08 5.45
C VAL A 116 -3.21 1.44 5.34
N LEU A 117 -3.47 2.11 6.46
CA LEU A 117 -3.66 3.55 6.48
C LEU A 117 -2.29 4.24 6.53
N ARG A 118 -1.97 5.03 5.49
CA ARG A 118 -0.72 5.80 5.42
C ARG A 118 -0.90 7.11 6.18
N CYS A 119 -0.11 7.32 7.22
CA CYS A 119 -0.28 8.38 8.21
C CYS A 119 0.87 9.41 8.17
N GLY A 120 1.47 9.63 6.99
CA GLY A 120 2.54 10.59 6.80
C GLY A 120 3.71 10.40 7.79
N PRO A 121 4.10 11.45 8.55
CA PRO A 121 5.19 11.36 9.54
C PRO A 121 4.99 10.31 10.65
N LEU A 122 3.74 9.90 10.94
CA LEU A 122 3.48 8.82 11.90
C LEU A 122 3.84 7.43 11.36
N GLY A 123 4.09 7.32 10.05
CA GLY A 123 4.32 6.07 9.33
C GLY A 123 3.02 5.48 8.79
N CYS A 124 2.72 4.21 9.09
CA CYS A 124 1.43 3.61 8.75
C CYS A 124 0.87 2.77 9.89
N VAL A 125 -0.45 2.61 9.88
CA VAL A 125 -1.17 1.69 10.75
C VAL A 125 -1.85 0.62 9.91
N VAL A 126 -1.69 -0.63 10.32
CA VAL A 126 -2.28 -1.80 9.67
C VAL A 126 -3.30 -2.42 10.60
N VAL A 127 -4.49 -2.65 10.07
CA VAL A 127 -5.55 -3.40 10.74
C VAL A 127 -6.03 -4.50 9.79
N THR A 128 -6.04 -5.75 10.24
CA THR A 128 -6.33 -6.90 9.37
C THR A 128 -7.56 -7.65 9.84
N LYS A 129 -8.24 -8.36 8.95
CA LYS A 129 -9.41 -9.16 9.32
C LYS A 129 -9.09 -10.23 10.38
N ASN A 130 -7.92 -10.87 10.25
CA ASN A 130 -7.48 -11.93 11.15
C ASN A 130 -6.89 -11.42 12.47
N ASN A 131 -6.45 -10.16 12.49
CA ASN A 131 -5.96 -9.48 13.68
C ASN A 131 -6.46 -8.02 13.65
N PRO A 132 -7.63 -7.74 14.28
CA PRO A 132 -8.23 -6.42 14.28
C PRO A 132 -7.53 -5.42 15.22
N LYS A 133 -6.47 -5.85 15.93
CA LYS A 133 -5.66 -4.94 16.73
C LYS A 133 -4.77 -4.09 15.82
N PRO A 134 -4.80 -2.75 15.92
CA PRO A 134 -3.92 -1.90 15.13
C PRO A 134 -2.44 -2.19 15.36
N MET A 135 -1.68 -2.30 14.27
CA MET A 135 -0.22 -2.47 14.26
C MET A 135 0.41 -1.23 13.64
N TRP A 136 1.29 -0.58 14.39
CA TRP A 136 1.99 0.63 13.93
C TRP A 136 3.37 0.33 13.39
N PHE A 137 3.68 0.97 12.26
CA PHE A 137 4.99 0.94 11.61
C PHE A 137 5.46 2.39 11.47
N PRO A 138 6.31 2.89 12.38
CA PRO A 138 6.77 4.28 12.35
C PRO A 138 7.50 4.62 11.06
N ALA A 139 7.42 5.88 10.61
CA ALA A 139 8.14 6.34 9.42
C ALA A 139 9.64 6.03 9.50
N TYR A 140 10.27 5.73 8.36
CA TYR A 140 11.70 5.42 8.30
C TYR A 140 12.55 6.63 8.71
N HIS A 141 12.15 7.84 8.29
CA HIS A 141 12.77 9.09 8.71
C HIS A 141 11.95 9.75 9.83
N LYS A 142 12.61 10.04 10.95
CA LYS A 142 12.02 10.73 12.12
C LYS A 142 12.20 12.25 12.10
N GLY A 143 12.83 12.79 11.06
CA GLY A 143 13.08 14.23 10.90
C GLY A 143 13.27 14.62 9.43
N GLU A 144 13.25 15.92 9.18
CA GLU A 144 13.20 16.48 7.82
C GLU A 144 14.56 16.56 7.12
N ALA A 145 15.67 16.31 7.83
CA ALA A 145 17.03 16.52 7.31
C ALA A 145 17.36 15.72 6.04
N LYS A 146 16.62 14.64 5.77
CA LYS A 146 16.78 13.80 4.58
C LYS A 146 15.56 13.83 3.66
N ILE A 147 14.55 14.66 3.94
CA ILE A 147 13.34 14.74 3.14
C ILE A 147 13.52 15.84 2.09
N ILE A 148 13.64 15.45 0.82
CA ILE A 148 13.79 16.34 -0.33
C ILE A 148 12.45 16.46 -1.08
N ASP A 149 11.80 15.33 -1.38
CA ASP A 149 10.58 15.32 -2.20
C ASP A 149 9.58 14.23 -1.75
N PRO A 150 8.38 14.60 -1.25
CA PRO A 150 7.35 13.63 -0.88
C PRO A 150 6.62 13.02 -2.09
N THR A 151 6.82 13.56 -3.29
CA THR A 151 6.10 13.15 -4.50
C THR A 151 6.40 11.68 -4.82
N GLY A 152 5.35 10.88 -5.04
CA GLY A 152 5.48 9.47 -5.40
C GLY A 152 5.79 8.53 -4.23
N CYS A 153 6.10 9.02 -3.04
CA CYS A 153 6.39 8.19 -1.86
C CYS A 153 5.21 7.28 -1.48
N GLY A 154 3.98 7.78 -1.61
CA GLY A 154 2.77 7.00 -1.41
C GLY A 154 2.64 5.83 -2.38
N ASN A 155 2.96 6.03 -3.66
CA ASN A 155 2.89 4.97 -4.68
C ASN A 155 4.03 3.97 -4.52
N THR A 156 5.23 4.45 -4.19
CA THR A 156 6.39 3.61 -3.86
C THR A 156 6.08 2.71 -2.66
N PHE A 157 5.44 3.27 -1.62
CA PHE A 157 4.97 2.50 -0.47
C PHE A 157 4.06 1.36 -0.91
N VAL A 158 3.00 1.64 -1.67
CA VAL A 158 1.99 0.63 -2.04
C VAL A 158 2.59 -0.43 -2.98
N GLY A 159 3.44 -0.03 -3.94
CA GLY A 159 4.13 -0.98 -4.82
C GLY A 159 5.06 -1.93 -4.05
N ALA A 160 5.85 -1.41 -3.12
CA ALA A 160 6.70 -2.21 -2.25
C ALA A 160 5.87 -3.10 -1.32
N PHE A 161 4.77 -2.57 -0.77
CA PHE A 161 3.85 -3.32 0.09
C PHE A 161 3.27 -4.51 -0.67
N ALA A 162 2.63 -4.29 -1.81
CA ALA A 162 1.99 -5.35 -2.59
C ALA A 162 3.01 -6.42 -3.04
N THR A 163 4.19 -5.99 -3.46
CA THR A 163 5.28 -6.89 -3.87
C THR A 163 5.73 -7.78 -2.71
N GLU A 164 6.04 -7.19 -1.55
CA GLU A 164 6.48 -7.96 -0.39
C GLU A 164 5.35 -8.81 0.17
N PHE A 165 4.11 -8.32 0.16
CA PHE A 165 2.94 -9.07 0.59
C PHE A 165 2.77 -10.35 -0.22
N VAL A 166 2.92 -10.31 -1.55
CA VAL A 166 2.94 -11.51 -2.39
C VAL A 166 4.13 -12.41 -2.05
N LYS A 167 5.35 -11.87 -2.01
CA LYS A 167 6.59 -12.66 -1.78
C LYS A 167 6.61 -13.36 -0.42
N SER A 168 6.05 -12.71 0.59
CA SER A 168 6.02 -13.17 1.98
C SER A 168 4.80 -14.04 2.32
N ARG A 169 4.03 -14.47 1.30
CA ARG A 169 2.79 -15.26 1.48
C ARG A 169 1.77 -14.54 2.38
N LYS A 170 1.48 -13.29 2.03
CA LYS A 170 0.49 -12.40 2.65
C LYS A 170 0.85 -11.97 4.09
N ASN A 171 2.13 -11.71 4.36
CA ASN A 171 2.56 -11.18 5.65
C ASN A 171 2.47 -9.65 5.71
N PHE A 172 1.40 -9.14 6.32
CA PHE A 172 1.18 -7.70 6.51
C PHE A 172 2.32 -7.00 7.26
N LYS A 173 2.89 -7.63 8.30
CA LYS A 173 3.95 -7.03 9.12
C LYS A 173 5.21 -6.81 8.27
N LEU A 174 5.67 -7.83 7.58
CA LEU A 174 6.88 -7.74 6.75
C LEU A 174 6.68 -6.79 5.56
N ALA A 175 5.49 -6.81 4.93
CA ALA A 175 5.14 -5.90 3.86
C ALA A 175 5.17 -4.43 4.32
N ALA A 176 4.57 -4.12 5.47
CA ALA A 176 4.57 -2.78 6.03
C ALA A 176 5.97 -2.26 6.37
N VAL A 177 6.83 -3.11 6.96
CA VAL A 177 8.22 -2.76 7.26
C VAL A 177 8.98 -2.38 5.99
N LYS A 178 8.94 -3.23 4.97
CA LYS A 178 9.68 -2.96 3.72
C LYS A 178 9.11 -1.80 2.93
N ALA A 179 7.79 -1.66 2.89
CA ALA A 179 7.11 -0.52 2.27
C ALA A 179 7.50 0.81 2.92
N THR A 180 7.61 0.83 4.24
CA THR A 180 8.01 2.02 5.00
C THR A 180 9.44 2.44 4.68
N ILE A 181 10.37 1.48 4.57
CA ILE A 181 11.77 1.74 4.17
C ILE A 181 11.83 2.23 2.72
N ALA A 182 11.11 1.57 1.80
CA ALA A 182 11.08 1.94 0.38
C ALA A 182 10.52 3.36 0.16
N ALA A 183 9.45 3.72 0.88
CA ALA A 183 8.91 5.07 0.87
C ALA A 183 9.91 6.08 1.44
N GLY A 184 10.63 5.71 2.52
CA GLY A 184 11.71 6.51 3.09
C GLY A 184 12.78 6.88 2.07
N LEU A 185 13.30 5.90 1.32
CA LEU A 185 14.28 6.12 0.26
C LEU A 185 13.79 7.06 -0.85
N CYS A 186 12.49 6.99 -1.17
CA CYS A 186 11.88 7.87 -2.16
C CYS A 186 11.81 9.32 -1.68
N LEU A 187 11.79 9.57 -0.36
CA LEU A 187 11.82 10.92 0.21
C LEU A 187 13.19 11.59 0.02
N GLU A 188 14.27 10.81 -0.11
CA GLU A 188 15.65 11.31 -0.06
C GLU A 188 16.12 12.02 -1.35
N GLN A 189 15.31 12.02 -2.42
CA GLN A 189 15.65 12.66 -3.69
C GLN A 189 14.43 12.90 -4.58
N HIS A 190 14.58 13.69 -5.64
CA HIS A 190 13.56 13.78 -6.68
C HIS A 190 13.51 12.50 -7.51
N GLY A 191 12.32 11.93 -7.67
CA GLY A 191 12.08 10.72 -8.46
C GLY A 191 12.47 9.43 -7.74
N LEU A 192 12.66 8.35 -8.51
CA LEU A 192 12.92 7.02 -7.95
C LEU A 192 14.31 6.93 -7.31
N PRO A 193 14.48 6.16 -6.21
CA PRO A 193 15.78 5.91 -5.60
C PRO A 193 16.84 5.44 -6.60
N LYS A 194 18.09 5.91 -6.45
CA LYS A 194 19.17 5.56 -7.36
C LYS A 194 19.68 4.15 -7.05
N LEU A 195 19.52 3.24 -8.02
CA LEU A 195 20.09 1.90 -7.95
C LEU A 195 21.53 1.90 -8.48
N THR A 196 22.44 1.37 -7.67
CA THR A 196 23.85 1.13 -8.01
C THR A 196 24.29 -0.24 -7.51
N VAL A 197 25.42 -0.75 -7.97
CA VAL A 197 25.98 -2.03 -7.52
C VAL A 197 27.18 -1.75 -6.64
N GLY A 198 27.20 -2.34 -5.44
CA GLY A 198 28.30 -2.26 -4.48
C GLY A 198 29.50 -3.14 -4.86
N ASP A 199 30.59 -2.99 -4.10
CA ASP A 199 31.84 -3.71 -4.38
C ASP A 199 31.70 -5.24 -4.29
N ASN A 200 30.71 -5.74 -3.54
CA ASN A 200 30.44 -7.18 -3.41
C ASN A 200 29.32 -7.67 -4.34
N GLY A 201 28.86 -6.83 -5.28
CA GLY A 201 27.79 -7.16 -6.22
C GLY A 201 26.37 -6.97 -5.68
N GLU A 202 26.21 -6.38 -4.50
CA GLU A 202 24.91 -6.09 -3.89
C GLU A 202 24.24 -4.85 -4.49
N ASP A 203 22.90 -4.86 -4.50
CA ASP A 203 22.12 -3.68 -4.87
C ASP A 203 22.19 -2.62 -3.75
N LEU A 204 22.61 -1.42 -4.12
CA LEU A 204 22.63 -0.24 -3.27
C LEU A 204 21.57 0.76 -3.74
N TRP A 205 20.67 1.13 -2.82
CA TRP A 205 19.63 2.12 -3.03
C TRP A 205 20.04 3.41 -2.32
N ASN A 206 20.22 4.48 -3.10
CA ASN A 206 20.81 5.74 -2.61
C ASN A 206 22.18 5.52 -1.92
N GLY A 207 22.93 4.50 -2.38
CA GLY A 207 24.25 4.15 -1.83
C GLY A 207 24.21 3.24 -0.60
N GLU A 208 23.05 2.77 -0.15
CA GLU A 208 22.93 1.85 0.99
C GLU A 208 22.24 0.53 0.62
N ALA A 209 22.77 -0.59 1.13
CA ALA A 209 22.15 -1.90 0.94
C ALA A 209 20.83 -2.01 1.74
N PHE A 210 19.79 -2.60 1.14
CA PHE A 210 18.48 -2.72 1.77
C PHE A 210 18.52 -3.46 3.12
N ASP A 211 19.34 -4.51 3.23
CA ASP A 211 19.49 -5.27 4.48
C ASP A 211 20.07 -4.42 5.62
N THR A 212 20.94 -3.45 5.31
CA THR A 212 21.48 -2.52 6.30
C THR A 212 20.38 -1.59 6.81
N MET A 213 19.55 -1.06 5.92
CA MET A 213 18.41 -0.22 6.28
C MET A 213 17.38 -0.99 7.11
N LEU A 214 17.11 -2.24 6.73
CA LEU A 214 16.20 -3.12 7.47
C LEU A 214 16.70 -3.37 8.91
N LYS A 215 18.00 -3.64 9.08
CA LYS A 215 18.62 -3.77 10.40
C LYS A 215 18.49 -2.49 11.22
N LYS A 216 18.79 -1.32 10.63
CA LYS A 216 18.62 -0.01 11.29
C LYS A 216 17.17 0.19 11.74
N TYR A 217 16.21 -0.09 10.85
CA TYR A 217 14.79 0.06 11.16
C TYR A 217 14.35 -0.83 12.34
N TYR A 218 14.81 -2.08 12.41
CA TYR A 218 14.50 -2.97 13.54
C TYR A 218 15.20 -2.58 14.84
N ILE A 219 16.43 -2.07 14.79
CA ILE A 219 17.12 -1.54 15.98
C ILE A 219 16.30 -0.40 16.59
N GLU A 220 15.76 0.48 15.74
CA GLU A 220 14.93 1.59 16.19
C GLU A 220 13.52 1.19 16.61
N ASN A 221 13.05 0.03 16.16
CA ASN A 221 11.69 -0.47 16.37
C ASN A 221 11.72 -1.95 16.80
N PRO A 222 12.25 -2.28 17.99
CA PRO A 222 12.54 -3.67 18.38
C PRO A 222 11.29 -4.55 18.47
N ASN A 223 10.11 -3.98 18.69
CA ASN A 223 8.83 -4.72 18.69
C ASN A 223 8.44 -5.23 17.29
N LEU A 224 9.07 -4.72 16.24
CA LEU A 224 8.84 -5.10 14.84
C LEU A 224 9.84 -6.13 14.33
N ALA A 225 10.93 -6.40 15.05
CA ALA A 225 11.87 -7.46 14.70
C ALA A 225 11.24 -8.87 14.75
#